data_AF-A0A5R2N669-F1
#
_entry.id   AF-A0A5R2N669-F1
#
_cell.length_a   1.000
_cell.length_b   1.000
_cell.length_c   1.000
_cell.angle_alpha   90.00
_cell.angle_beta   90.00
_cell.angle_gamma   90.00
#
_symmetry.space_group_name_H-M   'P 1'
#
loop_
_entity.id
_entity.type
_entity.pdbx_description
1 polymer ?
#
loop_
_entity_poly.entity_id
_entity_poly.type
_entity_poly.pdbx_seq_one_letter_code
_entity_poly.pdbx_strand_id
1 'polypeptide(L)'
;LDLIATAPSVVYRLLLNDGSVKELHNPADMPDVVKISAIEEPWIRATILTPDDYLGGILKLCQDRRGIQADLSYVGKRAMLTYDLPLNEVVFDFYDRLKSISKGYASFDYHLTDYREGDLVKMSILVNEEPVDALSMLVHRTAAEKRGRQMCEKLKELIPHHLFKIPIQAAIGGKVIARETISALRKDVTAKCYGGDVSRKRKLLDK
;
A
#
# COMPACT_ATOMS: atom_id res chain seq x y z
N LEU A 1 18.38 9.71 -18.84
CA LEU A 1 17.74 10.21 -17.61
C LEU A 1 16.79 9.13 -17.15
N ASP A 2 17.19 8.33 -16.16
CA ASP A 2 16.29 7.41 -15.48
C ASP A 2 15.38 8.23 -14.56
N LEU A 3 14.15 8.49 -15.02
CA LEU A 3 13.14 9.15 -14.21
C LEU A 3 12.54 8.12 -13.26
N ILE A 4 12.81 8.28 -11.97
CA ILE A 4 12.17 7.46 -10.93
C ILE A 4 10.84 8.13 -10.58
N ALA A 5 9.73 7.51 -10.99
CA ALA A 5 8.40 7.96 -10.59
C ALA A 5 8.18 7.64 -9.11
N THR A 6 8.08 8.67 -8.26
CA THR A 6 7.67 8.51 -6.87
C THR A 6 6.16 8.41 -6.76
N ALA A 7 5.67 7.64 -5.77
CA ALA A 7 4.25 7.57 -5.50
C ALA A 7 3.73 8.98 -5.16
N PRO A 8 2.60 9.43 -5.72
CA PRO A 8 2.08 10.76 -5.43
C PRO A 8 1.68 10.80 -3.95
N SER A 9 2.11 11.83 -3.21
CA SER A 9 1.70 12.01 -1.82
C SER A 9 0.46 12.88 -1.74
N VAL A 10 -0.41 12.56 -0.79
CA VAL A 10 -1.55 13.38 -0.39
C VAL A 10 -1.19 14.14 0.88
N VAL A 11 -1.75 15.33 1.04
CA VAL A 11 -1.55 16.15 2.23
C VAL A 11 -2.60 15.78 3.27
N TYR A 12 -2.17 15.39 4.46
CA TYR A 12 -3.05 15.11 5.59
C TYR A 12 -3.07 16.30 6.55
N ARG A 13 -4.14 16.45 7.32
CA ARG A 13 -4.21 17.41 8.42
C ARG A 13 -4.17 16.68 9.75
N LEU A 14 -3.20 17.01 10.58
CA LEU A 14 -3.06 16.49 11.93
C LEU A 14 -3.64 17.50 12.89
N LEU A 15 -4.68 17.11 13.64
CA LEU A 15 -5.12 17.85 14.81
C LEU A 15 -4.28 17.39 15.99
N LEU A 16 -3.50 18.31 16.56
CA LEU A 16 -2.70 18.04 17.74
C LEU A 16 -3.52 18.25 19.02
N ASN A 17 -3.08 17.65 20.12
CA ASN A 17 -3.75 17.79 21.42
C ASN A 17 -3.74 19.23 21.97
N ASP A 18 -2.87 20.09 21.46
CA ASP A 18 -2.83 21.52 21.78
C ASP A 18 -3.86 22.35 20.98
N GLY A 19 -4.64 21.71 20.12
CA GLY A 19 -5.63 22.34 19.24
C GLY A 19 -5.06 22.92 17.95
N SER A 20 -3.75 22.81 17.72
CA SER A 20 -3.15 23.26 16.47
C SER A 20 -3.35 22.25 15.34
N VAL A 21 -3.47 22.76 14.11
CA VAL A 21 -3.57 21.94 12.90
C VAL A 21 -2.24 22.00 12.17
N LYS A 22 -1.63 20.83 11.92
CA LYS A 22 -0.39 20.69 11.16
C LYS A 22 -0.65 19.94 9.87
N GLU A 23 -0.22 20.49 8.75
CA GLU A 23 -0.24 19.79 7.47
C GLU A 23 0.94 18.81 7.37
N LEU A 24 0.66 17.59 6.94
CA LEU A 24 1.62 16.52 6.80
C LEU A 24 1.75 16.13 5.32
N HIS A 25 2.91 16.45 4.74
CA HIS A 25 3.23 16.13 3.35
C HIS A 25 3.90 14.75 3.19
N ASN A 26 4.73 14.38 4.18
CA ASN A 26 5.48 13.14 4.20
C ASN A 26 5.15 12.36 5.48
N PRO A 27 4.74 11.08 5.40
CA PRO A 27 4.55 10.21 6.55
C PRO A 27 5.78 10.11 7.48
N ALA A 28 6.99 10.33 6.98
CA ALA A 28 8.21 10.35 7.79
C ALA A 28 8.17 11.44 8.86
N ASP A 29 7.66 12.63 8.52
CA ASP A 29 7.64 13.84 9.38
C ASP A 29 6.48 13.85 10.40
N MET A 30 5.76 12.74 10.49
CA MET A 30 4.65 12.58 11.42
C MET A 30 5.18 12.65 12.87
N PRO A 31 4.64 13.55 13.71
CA PRO A 31 5.03 13.64 15.12
C PRO A 31 4.59 12.38 15.88
N ASP A 32 5.09 12.24 17.11
CA ASP A 32 4.69 11.14 17.98
C ASP A 32 3.15 11.04 18.09
N VAL A 33 2.64 9.83 17.95
CA VAL A 33 1.20 9.50 17.95
C VAL A 33 0.52 10.03 19.20
N VAL A 34 1.24 10.09 20.32
CA VAL A 34 0.73 10.62 21.60
C VAL A 34 0.32 12.09 21.52
N LYS A 35 0.91 12.87 20.61
CA LYS A 35 0.60 14.30 20.43
C LYS A 35 -0.57 14.55 19.49
N ILE A 36 -1.04 13.52 18.78
CA ILE A 36 -2.05 13.62 17.72
C ILE A 36 -3.41 13.26 18.33
N SER A 37 -4.37 14.16 18.22
CA SER A 37 -5.76 13.94 18.59
C SER A 37 -6.52 13.25 17.48
N ALA A 38 -6.38 13.74 16.24
CA ALA A 38 -7.09 13.22 15.07
C ALA A 38 -6.26 13.43 13.79
N ILE A 39 -6.49 12.57 12.79
CA ILE A 39 -5.89 12.67 11.47
C ILE A 39 -7.02 12.81 10.46
N GLU A 40 -7.03 13.90 9.72
CA GLU A 40 -7.96 14.11 8.62
C GLU A 40 -7.28 13.80 7.30
N GLU A 41 -7.97 13.04 6.45
CA GLU A 41 -7.60 12.80 5.07
C GLU A 41 -8.47 13.61 4.11
N PRO A 42 -7.93 14.00 2.94
CA PRO A 42 -8.71 14.65 1.90
C PRO A 42 -9.65 13.64 1.23
N TRP A 43 -10.92 13.99 1.14
CA TRP A 43 -11.92 13.25 0.38
C TRP A 43 -12.15 13.91 -0.98
N ILE A 44 -12.54 13.07 -1.93
CA ILE A 44 -12.96 13.47 -3.26
C ILE A 44 -14.36 12.96 -3.52
N ARG A 45 -15.07 13.70 -4.36
CA ARG A 45 -16.28 13.21 -5.01
C ARG A 45 -15.92 12.83 -6.44
N ALA A 46 -15.97 11.53 -6.68
CA ALA A 46 -15.66 10.92 -7.96
C ALA A 46 -16.95 10.63 -8.74
N THR A 47 -16.93 10.98 -10.02
CA THR A 47 -17.97 10.63 -10.99
C THR A 47 -17.42 9.60 -11.95
N ILE A 48 -18.02 8.41 -12.00
CA ILE A 48 -17.65 7.31 -12.89
C ILE A 48 -18.78 7.06 -13.88
N LEU A 49 -18.49 7.10 -15.17
CA LEU A 49 -19.45 6.74 -16.21
C LEU A 49 -18.98 5.45 -16.90
N THR A 50 -19.86 4.46 -16.95
CA THR A 50 -19.53 3.13 -17.47
C THR A 50 -20.75 2.46 -18.12
N PRO A 51 -20.57 1.56 -19.11
CA PRO A 51 -21.63 0.61 -19.50
C PRO A 51 -22.06 -0.28 -18.33
N ASP A 52 -23.32 -0.72 -18.36
CA ASP A 52 -23.95 -1.53 -17.29
C ASP A 52 -23.24 -2.89 -17.08
N ASP A 53 -22.70 -3.48 -18.16
CA ASP A 53 -21.96 -4.76 -18.13
C ASP A 53 -20.78 -4.77 -17.13
N TYR A 54 -20.19 -3.61 -16.83
CA TYR A 54 -19.04 -3.48 -15.93
C TYR A 54 -19.38 -2.90 -14.55
N LEU A 55 -20.65 -2.54 -14.34
CA LEU A 55 -21.13 -1.84 -13.14
C LEU A 55 -20.77 -2.60 -11.86
N GLY A 56 -21.07 -3.90 -11.79
CA GLY A 56 -20.82 -4.71 -10.59
C GLY A 56 -19.35 -4.75 -10.18
N GLY A 57 -18.43 -4.82 -11.15
CA GLY A 57 -16.99 -4.81 -10.87
C GLY A 57 -16.50 -3.46 -10.32
N ILE A 58 -17.06 -2.37 -10.84
CA ILE A 58 -16.70 -1.00 -10.43
C ILE A 58 -17.27 -0.68 -9.05
N LEU A 59 -18.51 -1.10 -8.75
CA LEU A 59 -19.10 -0.96 -7.42
C LEU A 59 -18.24 -1.65 -6.35
N LYS A 60 -17.79 -2.88 -6.64
CA LYS A 60 -16.88 -3.62 -5.76
C LYS A 60 -15.54 -2.90 -5.58
N LEU A 61 -14.97 -2.35 -6.66
CA LEU A 61 -13.73 -1.58 -6.58
C LEU A 61 -13.88 -0.36 -5.67
N CYS A 62 -14.98 0.40 -5.79
CA CYS A 62 -15.24 1.57 -4.96
C CYS A 62 -15.44 1.17 -3.49
N GLN A 63 -16.15 0.06 -3.23
CA GLN A 63 -16.35 -0.46 -1.88
C GLN A 63 -15.05 -0.92 -1.22
N ASP A 64 -14.19 -1.63 -1.96
CA ASP A 64 -12.85 -2.05 -1.49
C ASP A 64 -11.97 -0.85 -1.09
N ARG A 65 -12.26 0.34 -1.64
CA ARG A 65 -11.54 1.60 -1.43
C ARG A 65 -12.19 2.52 -0.41
N ARG A 66 -13.07 1.98 0.44
CA ARG A 66 -13.84 2.72 1.47
C ARG A 66 -14.75 3.79 0.86
N GLY A 67 -15.18 3.60 -0.38
CA GLY A 67 -16.07 4.51 -1.07
C GLY A 67 -17.48 4.47 -0.49
N ILE A 68 -18.05 5.66 -0.29
CA ILE A 68 -19.44 5.85 0.09
C ILE A 68 -20.21 6.24 -1.16
N GLN A 69 -21.21 5.43 -1.52
CA GLN A 69 -22.06 5.72 -2.67
C GLN A 69 -22.93 6.94 -2.37
N ALA A 70 -22.82 7.98 -3.19
CA ALA A 70 -23.62 9.19 -3.07
C ALA A 70 -24.84 9.15 -4.02
N ASP A 71 -24.63 8.70 -5.27
CA ASP A 71 -25.68 8.59 -6.27
C ASP A 71 -25.38 7.48 -7.29
N LEU A 72 -26.44 6.91 -7.85
CA LEU A 72 -26.40 6.03 -9.02
C LEU A 72 -27.57 6.40 -9.93
N SER A 73 -27.24 6.90 -11.12
CA SER A 73 -28.23 7.29 -12.14
C SER A 73 -27.84 6.72 -13.50
N TYR A 74 -28.79 6.67 -14.42
CA TYR A 74 -28.55 6.18 -15.79
C TYR A 74 -28.62 7.34 -16.78
N VAL A 75 -27.58 7.48 -17.58
CA VAL A 75 -27.52 8.43 -18.70
C VAL A 75 -27.62 7.62 -20.00
N GLY A 76 -28.84 7.44 -20.48
CA GLY A 76 -29.15 6.58 -21.63
C GLY A 76 -28.85 5.12 -21.32
N LYS A 77 -27.83 4.55 -21.98
CA LYS A 77 -27.39 3.14 -21.79
C LYS A 77 -26.19 2.99 -20.84
N ARG A 78 -25.72 4.07 -20.22
CA ARG A 78 -24.56 4.07 -19.33
C ARG A 78 -25.00 4.37 -17.91
N ALA A 79 -24.42 3.67 -16.94
CA ALA A 79 -24.55 3.99 -15.53
C ALA A 79 -23.56 5.10 -15.17
N MET A 80 -24.06 6.11 -14.48
CA MET A 80 -23.29 7.19 -13.86
C MET A 80 -23.31 6.99 -12.35
N LEU A 81 -22.13 6.82 -11.78
CA LEU A 81 -21.90 6.59 -10.36
C LEU A 81 -21.26 7.84 -9.75
N THR A 82 -21.78 8.28 -8.61
CA THR A 82 -21.13 9.30 -7.79
C THR A 82 -20.72 8.66 -6.47
N TYR A 83 -19.43 8.71 -6.16
CA TYR A 83 -18.85 8.15 -4.94
C TYR A 83 -18.01 9.20 -4.21
N ASP A 84 -18.15 9.25 -2.89
CA ASP A 84 -17.20 9.92 -2.03
C ASP A 84 -16.09 8.92 -1.67
N LEU A 85 -14.85 9.23 -2.02
CA LEU A 85 -13.68 8.37 -1.85
C LEU A 85 -12.54 9.12 -1.14
N PRO A 86 -11.76 8.46 -0.28
CA PRO A 86 -10.51 9.03 0.22
C PRO A 86 -9.47 9.16 -0.90
N LEU A 87 -8.85 10.33 -1.05
CA LEU A 87 -7.90 10.57 -2.15
C LEU A 87 -6.71 9.60 -2.12
N ASN A 88 -6.22 9.24 -0.93
CA ASN A 88 -5.12 8.30 -0.75
C ASN A 88 -5.38 6.92 -1.41
N GLU A 89 -6.63 6.47 -1.37
CA GLU A 89 -7.02 5.18 -1.95
C GLU A 89 -7.16 5.24 -3.49
N VAL A 90 -7.38 6.44 -4.04
CA VAL A 90 -7.52 6.66 -5.48
C VAL A 90 -6.17 6.88 -6.16
N VAL A 91 -5.26 7.58 -5.50
CA VAL A 91 -3.93 7.89 -6.03
C VAL A 91 -3.12 6.63 -6.36
N PHE A 92 -3.40 5.51 -5.67
CA PHE A 92 -2.68 4.25 -5.85
C PHE A 92 -3.53 3.17 -6.53
N ASP A 93 -3.17 2.81 -7.76
CA ASP A 93 -3.71 1.64 -8.50
C ASP A 93 -5.24 1.68 -8.78
N PHE A 94 -5.94 2.76 -8.45
CA PHE A 94 -7.38 2.86 -8.72
C PHE A 94 -7.67 2.99 -10.21
N TYR A 95 -6.97 3.92 -10.88
CA TYR A 95 -7.18 4.19 -12.29
C TYR A 95 -6.87 2.98 -13.17
N ASP A 96 -5.76 2.29 -12.88
CA ASP A 96 -5.33 1.09 -13.60
C ASP A 96 -6.35 -0.05 -13.42
N ARG A 97 -6.81 -0.29 -12.19
CA ARG A 97 -7.86 -1.27 -11.90
C ARG A 97 -9.19 -0.91 -12.55
N LEU A 98 -9.59 0.36 -12.51
CA LEU A 98 -10.83 0.82 -13.13
C LEU A 98 -10.80 0.54 -14.64
N LYS A 99 -9.71 0.91 -15.32
CA LYS A 99 -9.54 0.67 -16.76
C LYS A 99 -9.46 -0.81 -17.09
N SER A 100 -8.83 -1.63 -16.24
CA SER A 100 -8.77 -3.08 -16.41
C SER A 100 -10.17 -3.72 -16.33
N ILE A 101 -10.94 -3.41 -15.29
CA ILE A 101 -12.31 -3.94 -15.09
C ILE A 101 -13.23 -3.51 -16.22
N SER A 102 -13.14 -2.24 -16.63
CA SER A 102 -14.02 -1.68 -17.65
C SER A 102 -13.54 -1.95 -19.08
N LYS A 103 -12.43 -2.66 -19.30
CA LYS A 103 -11.76 -2.77 -20.62
C LYS A 103 -11.52 -1.41 -21.29
N GLY A 104 -11.28 -0.36 -20.50
CA GLY A 104 -11.09 1.02 -20.97
C GLY A 104 -12.36 1.86 -21.16
N TYR A 105 -13.56 1.28 -21.08
CA TYR A 105 -14.83 1.98 -21.33
C TYR A 105 -15.32 2.89 -20.21
N ALA A 106 -14.75 2.81 -18.99
CA ALA A 106 -15.09 3.70 -17.89
C ALA A 106 -14.34 5.03 -18.01
N SER A 107 -15.04 6.14 -17.79
CA SER A 107 -14.43 7.45 -17.53
C SER A 107 -14.48 7.77 -16.04
N PHE A 108 -13.48 8.50 -15.56
CA PHE A 108 -13.34 8.90 -14.17
C PHE A 108 -13.04 10.39 -14.12
N ASP A 109 -13.86 11.12 -13.39
CA ASP A 109 -13.65 12.53 -13.05
C ASP A 109 -13.77 12.70 -11.54
N TYR A 110 -13.06 13.65 -10.95
CA TYR A 110 -13.16 13.90 -9.52
C TYR A 110 -12.88 15.36 -9.16
N HIS A 111 -13.47 15.79 -8.05
CA HIS A 111 -13.12 17.04 -7.39
C HIS A 111 -12.86 16.81 -5.91
N LEU A 112 -11.95 17.60 -5.34
CA LEU A 112 -11.70 17.60 -3.90
C LEU A 112 -12.91 18.20 -3.18
N THR A 113 -13.37 17.54 -2.12
CA THR A 113 -14.50 18.01 -1.32
C THR A 113 -14.00 18.56 0.01
N ASP A 114 -13.94 17.70 1.00
CA ASP A 114 -13.77 18.02 2.40
C ASP A 114 -12.69 17.14 3.04
N TYR A 115 -12.14 17.62 4.15
CA TYR A 115 -11.25 16.82 4.98
C TYR A 115 -12.11 16.11 6.02
N ARG A 116 -11.94 14.79 6.15
CA ARG A 116 -12.67 14.00 7.14
C ARG A 116 -11.69 13.24 8.01
N GLU A 117 -12.01 13.16 9.29
CA GLU A 117 -11.29 12.34 10.25
C GLU A 117 -11.32 10.86 9.83
N GLY A 118 -10.16 10.20 9.88
CA GLY A 118 -10.01 8.79 9.55
C GLY A 118 -9.10 8.06 10.54
N ASP A 119 -9.37 6.78 10.77
CA ASP A 119 -8.52 5.90 11.59
C ASP A 119 -7.28 5.47 10.79
N LEU A 120 -6.37 6.43 10.63
CA LEU A 120 -5.13 6.29 9.87
C LEU A 120 -3.97 5.91 10.79
N VAL A 121 -3.12 5.04 10.28
CA VAL A 121 -1.91 4.57 10.95
C VAL A 121 -0.71 4.73 10.02
N LYS A 122 0.42 5.15 10.58
CA LYS A 122 1.71 5.15 9.88
C LYS A 122 2.20 3.72 9.77
N MET A 123 2.23 3.20 8.55
CA MET A 123 2.85 1.93 8.21
C MET A 123 4.27 2.20 7.71
N SER A 124 5.24 1.61 8.39
CA SER A 124 6.65 1.66 8.01
C SER A 124 7.10 0.31 7.46
N ILE A 125 7.94 0.35 6.44
CA ILE A 125 8.59 -0.84 5.89
C ILE A 125 10.00 -0.92 6.46
N LEU A 126 10.37 -2.08 7.01
CA LEU A 126 11.71 -2.37 7.50
C LEU A 126 12.35 -3.40 6.57
N VAL A 127 13.58 -3.14 6.16
CA VAL A 127 14.42 -4.08 5.41
C VAL A 127 15.62 -4.39 6.27
N ASN A 128 15.79 -5.66 6.63
CA ASN A 128 16.85 -6.08 7.55
C ASN A 128 16.83 -5.31 8.89
N GLU A 129 15.62 -5.12 9.46
CA GLU A 129 15.38 -4.39 10.72
C GLU A 129 15.63 -2.87 10.64
N GLU A 130 16.09 -2.36 9.50
CA GLU A 130 16.26 -0.92 9.28
C GLU A 130 15.01 -0.34 8.60
N PRO A 131 14.40 0.73 9.16
CA PRO A 131 13.26 1.38 8.55
C PRO A 131 13.67 2.11 7.27
N VAL A 132 12.86 1.95 6.22
CA VAL A 132 13.01 2.64 4.94
C VAL A 132 11.97 3.76 4.85
N ASP A 133 12.36 4.97 5.20
CA ASP A 133 11.46 6.13 5.27
C ASP A 133 10.74 6.42 3.95
N ALA A 134 11.42 6.24 2.82
CA ALA A 134 10.86 6.45 1.48
C ALA A 134 9.68 5.52 1.15
N LEU A 135 9.52 4.41 1.88
CA LEU A 135 8.42 3.46 1.69
C LEU A 135 7.35 3.57 2.79
N SER A 136 7.52 4.47 3.75
CA SER A 136 6.53 4.70 4.79
C SER A 136 5.29 5.39 4.21
N MET A 137 4.11 4.92 4.62
CA MET A 137 2.83 5.43 4.12
C MET A 137 1.77 5.49 5.22
N LEU A 138 0.84 6.45 5.09
CA LEU A 138 -0.36 6.50 5.88
C LEU A 138 -1.43 5.62 5.24
N VAL A 139 -1.99 4.70 6.02
CA VAL A 139 -2.99 3.75 5.57
C VAL A 139 -4.10 3.64 6.61
N HIS A 140 -5.31 3.32 6.17
CA HIS A 140 -6.39 3.03 7.09
C HIS A 140 -6.10 1.75 7.89
N ARG A 141 -6.40 1.74 9.19
CA ARG A 141 -6.06 0.63 10.10
C ARG A 141 -6.52 -0.73 9.59
N THR A 142 -7.75 -0.81 9.09
CA THR A 142 -8.34 -2.06 8.56
C THR A 142 -7.66 -2.57 7.29
N ALA A 143 -7.06 -1.68 6.49
CA ALA A 143 -6.36 -2.01 5.25
C ALA A 143 -4.86 -2.27 5.45
N ALA A 144 -4.30 -1.88 6.61
CA ALA A 144 -2.87 -1.88 6.86
C ALA A 144 -2.22 -3.26 6.71
N GLU A 145 -2.82 -4.32 7.26
CA GLU A 145 -2.26 -5.69 7.15
C GLU A 145 -2.20 -6.18 5.70
N LYS A 146 -3.31 -6.04 4.97
CA LYS A 146 -3.41 -6.45 3.55
C LYS A 146 -2.39 -5.69 2.71
N ARG A 147 -2.28 -4.38 2.92
CA ARG A 147 -1.37 -3.51 2.16
C ARG A 147 0.10 -3.77 2.51
N GLY A 148 0.40 -3.97 3.80
CA GLY A 148 1.73 -4.34 4.27
C GLY A 148 2.21 -5.65 3.65
N ARG A 149 1.34 -6.68 3.61
CA ARG A 149 1.67 -7.97 2.97
C ARG A 149 1.99 -7.82 1.49
N GLN A 150 1.13 -7.12 0.74
CA GLN A 150 1.34 -6.85 -0.69
C GLN A 150 2.66 -6.11 -0.95
N MET A 151 3.01 -5.15 -0.11
CA MET A 151 4.29 -4.43 -0.20
C MET A 151 5.48 -5.36 0.08
N CYS A 152 5.41 -6.18 1.14
CA CYS A 152 6.46 -7.15 1.46
C CYS A 152 6.67 -8.18 0.33
N GLU A 153 5.60 -8.70 -0.27
CA GLU A 153 5.65 -9.62 -1.41
C GLU A 153 6.31 -8.96 -2.62
N LYS A 154 5.88 -7.75 -2.98
CA LYS A 154 6.45 -7.01 -4.12
C LYS A 154 7.93 -6.68 -3.91
N LEU A 155 8.34 -6.32 -2.69
CA LEU A 155 9.74 -6.05 -2.38
C LEU A 155 10.59 -7.33 -2.43
N LYS A 156 10.05 -8.48 -2.02
CA LYS A 156 10.74 -9.77 -2.13
C LYS A 156 11.02 -10.15 -3.59
N GLU A 157 10.13 -9.82 -4.51
CA GLU A 157 10.33 -10.05 -5.95
C GLU A 157 11.34 -9.10 -6.58
N LEU A 158 11.40 -7.85 -6.09
CA LEU A 158 12.27 -6.80 -6.64
C LEU A 158 13.70 -6.84 -6.09
N ILE A 159 13.87 -7.23 -4.81
CA ILE A 159 15.19 -7.25 -4.16
C ILE A 159 15.90 -8.57 -4.54
N PRO A 160 17.12 -8.50 -5.09
CA PRO A 160 17.87 -9.69 -5.48
C PRO A 160 18.23 -10.55 -4.26
N HIS A 161 18.42 -11.85 -4.49
CA HIS A 161 18.89 -12.75 -3.44
C HIS A 161 20.35 -12.44 -3.07
N HIS A 162 20.63 -12.40 -1.76
CA HIS A 162 21.98 -12.23 -1.21
C HIS A 162 22.46 -13.53 -0.54
N LEU A 163 23.74 -13.59 -0.16
CA LEU A 163 24.32 -14.75 0.55
C LEU A 163 23.79 -14.92 2.00
N PHE A 164 23.00 -13.97 2.48
CA PHE A 164 22.36 -13.98 3.78
C PHE A 164 20.85 -13.80 3.64
N LYS A 165 20.11 -14.17 4.69
CA LYS A 165 18.66 -13.99 4.72
C LYS A 165 18.34 -12.52 4.96
N ILE A 166 17.43 -11.96 4.18
CA ILE A 166 16.97 -10.58 4.36
C ILE A 166 15.50 -10.61 4.78
N PRO A 167 15.17 -10.27 6.03
CA PRO A 167 13.79 -10.10 6.43
C PRO A 167 13.25 -8.77 5.90
N ILE A 168 12.06 -8.80 5.31
CA ILE A 168 11.29 -7.62 4.93
C ILE A 168 10.05 -7.60 5.82
N GLN A 169 9.80 -6.48 6.49
CA GLN A 169 8.72 -6.37 7.46
C GLN A 169 7.89 -5.12 7.19
N ALA A 170 6.58 -5.21 7.36
CA ALA A 170 5.73 -4.05 7.51
C ALA A 170 5.36 -3.92 8.99
N ALA A 171 5.49 -2.73 9.55
CA ALA A 171 5.19 -2.44 10.94
C ALA A 171 4.31 -1.20 11.09
N ILE A 172 3.53 -1.18 12.16
CA ILE A 172 2.81 0.00 12.62
C ILE A 172 3.39 0.35 13.99
N GLY A 173 4.09 1.47 14.08
CA GLY A 173 4.92 1.78 15.25
C GLY A 173 5.93 0.66 15.50
N GLY A 174 5.88 0.02 16.67
CA GLY A 174 6.74 -1.12 17.01
C GLY A 174 6.18 -2.51 16.67
N LYS A 175 4.92 -2.61 16.20
CA LYS A 175 4.28 -3.91 15.95
C LYS A 175 4.43 -4.32 14.49
N VAL A 176 5.05 -5.47 14.25
CA VAL A 176 5.14 -6.10 12.92
C VAL A 176 3.77 -6.69 12.55
N ILE A 177 3.22 -6.26 11.41
CA ILE A 177 1.93 -6.70 10.88
C ILE A 177 2.07 -7.70 9.72
N ALA A 178 3.17 -7.63 8.97
CA ALA A 178 3.47 -8.57 7.90
C ALA A 178 4.99 -8.78 7.84
N ARG A 179 5.42 -9.98 7.43
CA ARG A 179 6.83 -10.34 7.29
C ARG A 179 7.02 -11.29 6.12
N GLU A 180 7.95 -10.95 5.26
CA GLU A 180 8.52 -11.82 4.23
C GLU A 180 10.01 -12.02 4.49
N THR A 181 10.59 -13.08 3.93
CA THR A 181 12.04 -13.31 4.04
C THR A 181 12.59 -13.78 2.70
N ILE A 182 13.58 -13.05 2.21
CA ILE A 182 14.38 -13.44 1.05
C ILE A 182 15.34 -14.52 1.51
N SER A 183 15.32 -15.66 0.82
CA SER A 183 16.20 -16.78 1.12
C SER A 183 17.65 -16.44 0.77
N ALA A 184 18.58 -16.96 1.58
CA ALA A 184 19.98 -16.83 1.25
C ALA A 184 20.30 -17.67 0.00
N LEU A 185 21.04 -17.10 -0.94
CA LEU A 185 21.66 -17.85 -2.02
C LEU A 185 22.67 -18.82 -1.39
N ARG A 186 22.41 -20.11 -1.52
CA ARG A 186 23.32 -21.14 -1.03
C ARG A 186 24.10 -21.69 -2.22
N LYS A 187 25.42 -21.67 -2.11
CA LYS A 187 26.26 -22.49 -2.99
C LYS A 187 26.02 -23.95 -2.62
N ASP A 188 25.79 -24.81 -3.61
CA ASP A 188 25.73 -26.25 -3.37
C ASP A 188 27.14 -26.78 -3.08
N VAL A 189 27.53 -26.66 -1.81
CA VAL A 189 28.81 -27.13 -1.28
C VAL A 189 28.92 -28.67 -1.30
N THR A 190 27.80 -29.38 -1.46
CA THR A 190 27.74 -30.84 -1.50
C THR A 190 27.82 -31.43 -2.90
N ALA A 191 27.75 -30.63 -3.96
CA ALA A 191 27.78 -31.08 -5.35
C ALA A 191 29.01 -31.93 -5.71
N LYS A 192 30.16 -31.72 -5.04
CA LYS A 192 31.40 -32.50 -5.26
C LYS A 192 31.56 -33.68 -4.28
N CYS A 193 30.59 -33.94 -3.41
CA CYS A 193 30.63 -35.03 -2.44
C CYS A 193 30.07 -36.32 -3.05
N TYR A 194 30.91 -37.03 -3.80
CA TYR A 194 30.61 -38.37 -4.32
C TYR A 194 30.90 -39.42 -3.21
N GLY A 195 29.98 -39.60 -2.26
CA GLY A 195 30.12 -40.59 -1.19
C GLY A 195 29.06 -40.48 -0.08
N GLY A 196 28.90 -41.57 0.68
CA GLY A 196 27.95 -41.69 1.79
C GLY A 196 28.43 -41.10 3.12
N ASP A 197 29.63 -40.52 3.18
CA ASP A 197 30.19 -39.97 4.41
C ASP A 197 29.48 -38.67 4.83
N VAL A 198 28.56 -38.80 5.78
CA VAL A 198 27.76 -37.73 6.37
C VAL A 198 28.65 -36.69 7.07
N SER A 199 29.80 -37.11 7.59
CA SER A 199 30.73 -36.25 8.35
C SER A 199 31.35 -35.18 7.45
N ARG A 200 31.71 -35.54 6.22
CA ARG A 200 32.29 -34.61 5.22
C ARG A 200 31.26 -33.60 4.73
N LYS A 201 29.99 -34.01 4.56
CA LYS A 201 28.90 -33.11 4.19
C LYS A 201 28.59 -32.09 5.29
N ARG A 202 28.54 -32.50 6.56
CA ARG A 202 28.33 -31.56 7.69
C ARG A 202 29.42 -30.49 7.77
N LYS A 203 30.70 -30.88 7.69
CA LYS A 203 31.83 -29.93 7.72
C LYS A 203 31.80 -28.88 6.60
N LEU A 204 31.16 -29.18 5.47
CA LEU A 204 31.01 -28.25 4.36
C LEU A 204 29.78 -27.34 4.50
N LEU A 205 28.74 -27.79 5.22
CA LEU A 205 27.53 -27.01 5.51
C LEU A 205 27.71 -26.04 6.68
N ASP A 206 28.64 -26.33 7.60
CA ASP A 206 28.98 -25.48 8.74
C ASP A 206 29.95 -24.33 8.37
N LYS A 207 30.42 -24.27 7.11
CA LYS A 207 31.29 -23.21 6.56
C LYS A 207 30.50 -22.24 5.70
#